data_AF-A0A2Z5QXA2-F1
#
_entry.id   AF-A0A2Z5QXA2-F1
#
_cell.length_a   1.000
_cell.length_b   1.000
_cell.length_c   1.000
_cell.angle_alpha   90.00
_cell.angle_beta   90.00
_cell.angle_gamma   90.00
#
_symmetry.space_group_name_H-M   'P 1'
#
loop_
_entity.id
_entity.type
_entity.pdbx_description
1 polymer ?
#
loop_
_entity_poly.entity_id
_entity_poly.type
_entity_poly.pdbx_seq_one_letter_code
_entity_poly.pdbx_strand_id
1 'polypeptide(L)' 'MVEALEEHLNPRGAIVVVEAEHMCMSMRGVRKPGAKTVTSAVRGQLKNAATRAEAMSLIFSKQ' A
#
# COMPACT_ATOMS: atom_id res chain seq x y z
N MET A 1 7.48 -0.54 7.55
CA MET A 1 7.75 0.48 6.50
C MET A 1 7.20 1.84 6.89
N VAL A 2 5.88 2.02 7.02
CA VAL A 2 5.31 3.34 7.37
C VAL A 2 5.82 3.87 8.71
N GLU A 3 6.07 2.98 9.68
CA GLU A 3 6.63 3.33 10.99
C GLU A 3 8.06 3.89 10.88
N ALA A 4 8.90 3.33 10.01
CA ALA A 4 10.23 3.87 9.77
C ALA A 4 10.17 5.29 9.18
N LEU A 5 9.18 5.58 8.32
CA LEU A 5 8.96 6.95 7.82
C LEU A 5 8.53 7.89 8.94
N GLU A 6 7.68 7.44 9.87
CA GLU A 6 7.30 8.23 11.05
C GLU A 6 8.50 8.54 11.94
N GLU A 7 9.29 7.50 12.25
CA GLU A 7 10.44 7.59 13.15
C GLU A 7 11.54 8.52 12.62
N HIS A 8 11.84 8.45 11.32
CA HIS A 8 13.02 9.15 10.77
C HIS A 8 12.70 10.53 10.18
N LEU A 9 11.45 10.79 9.78
CA LEU A 9 11.09 12.02 9.05
C LEU A 9 10.09 12.91 9.79
N ASN A 10 9.49 12.42 10.89
CA ASN A 10 8.44 13.10 11.64
C ASN A 10 7.38 13.80 10.74
N PRO A 11 6.80 13.09 9.75
CA PRO A 11 5.90 13.69 8.78
C PRO A 11 4.52 13.98 9.40
N ARG A 12 3.80 14.95 8.83
CA ARG A 12 2.40 15.21 9.21
C ARG A 12 1.47 14.04 8.87
N GLY A 13 1.84 13.20 7.91
CA GLY A 13 1.14 11.98 7.54
C GLY A 13 1.95 11.18 6.51
N ALA A 14 1.74 9.87 6.50
CA ALA A 14 2.42 8.95 5.60
C ALA A 14 1.47 7.83 5.15
N ILE A 15 1.63 7.39 3.91
CA ILE A 15 0.92 6.26 3.33
C ILE A 15 1.93 5.39 2.58
N VAL A 16 1.83 4.08 2.79
CA VAL A 16 2.59 3.09 2.02
C VAL A 16 1.59 2.12 1.43
N VAL A 17 1.69 1.88 0.12
CA VAL A 17 0.90 0.90 -0.62
C VAL A 17 1.86 -0.09 -1.26
N VAL A 18 1.62 -1.38 -1.08
CA VAL A 18 2.42 -2.45 -1.67
C VAL A 18 1.50 -3.36 -2.46
N GLU A 19 1.81 -3.52 -3.74
CA GLU A 19 1.20 -4.52 -4.63
C GLU A 19 2.24 -5.59 -4.93
N ALA A 20 1.89 -6.85 -4.67
CA ALA A 20 2.77 -7.98 -4.94
C ALA A 20 1.99 -9.23 -5.36
N GLU A 21 2.65 -10.08 -6.14
CA GLU A 21 2.18 -11.43 -6.45
C GLU A 21 2.92 -12.45 -5.58
N HIS A 22 2.16 -13.29 -4.89
CA HIS A 22 2.73 -14.33 -4.03
C HIS A 22 3.07 -15.56 -4.87
N MET A 23 4.35 -15.75 -5.18
CA MET A 23 4.85 -16.91 -5.94
C MET A 23 4.41 -18.27 -5.38
N CYS A 24 4.23 -18.38 -4.05
CA CYS A 24 3.70 -19.59 -3.43
C CYS A 24 2.25 -19.91 -3.81
N MET A 25 1.46 -18.92 -4.24
CA MET A 25 0.09 -19.08 -4.74
C MET A 25 0.05 -19.25 -6.27
N SER A 26 1.06 -18.73 -6.98
CA SER A 26 1.14 -18.81 -8.44
C SER A 26 1.73 -20.14 -8.91
N MET A 27 2.78 -20.63 -8.24
CA MET A 27 3.51 -21.83 -8.66
C MET A 27 3.20 -23.06 -7.81
N ARG A 28 2.76 -22.87 -6.56
CA ARG A 28 2.46 -23.93 -5.60
C ARG A 28 1.02 -23.77 -5.07
N GLY A 29 0.47 -24.79 -4.43
CA GLY A 29 -0.87 -24.73 -3.85
C GLY A 29 -1.99 -24.46 -4.88
N VAL A 30 -2.74 -23.37 -4.69
CA VAL A 30 -3.95 -22.99 -5.47
C VAL A 30 -3.68 -22.66 -6.94
N ARG A 31 -2.41 -22.45 -7.34
CA ARG A 31 -1.98 -22.22 -8.74
C ARG A 31 -2.84 -21.19 -9.47
N LYS A 32 -2.90 -19.97 -8.93
CA LYS A 32 -3.61 -18.84 -9.53
C LYS A 32 -2.62 -17.76 -9.97
N PRO A 33 -2.01 -17.89 -11.17
CA PRO A 33 -1.16 -16.85 -11.74
C PRO A 33 -1.88 -15.51 -11.85
N GLY A 34 -1.17 -14.42 -11.59
CA GLY A 34 -1.73 -13.07 -11.65
C GLY A 34 -2.56 -12.68 -10.43
N ALA A 35 -2.60 -13.49 -9.37
CA ALA A 35 -3.21 -13.12 -8.10
C ALA A 35 -2.37 -12.04 -7.40
N LYS A 36 -2.80 -10.79 -7.55
CA LYS A 36 -2.18 -9.63 -6.90
C LYS A 36 -2.81 -9.39 -5.52
N THR A 37 -1.96 -9.20 -4.52
CA THR A 37 -2.37 -8.77 -3.18
C THR A 37 -1.90 -7.34 -2.97
N VAL A 38 -2.84 -6.47 -2.61
CA VAL A 38 -2.55 -5.07 -2.30
C VAL A 38 -2.72 -4.87 -0.81
N THR A 39 -1.68 -4.35 -0.15
CA THR A 39 -1.72 -3.97 1.26
C THR A 39 -1.39 -2.49 1.40
N SER A 40 -1.94 -1.86 2.45
CA SER A 40 -1.64 -0.47 2.73
C SER A 40 -1.52 -0.21 4.23
N ALA A 41 -0.69 0.78 4.58
CA ALA A 41 -0.53 1.25 5.94
C ALA A 41 -0.52 2.79 5.95
N VAL A 42 -1.32 3.37 6.85
CA VAL A 42 -1.61 4.82 6.85
C VAL A 42 -1.38 5.42 8.23
N ARG A 43 -0.85 6.64 8.25
CA ARG A 43 -0.46 7.38 9.45
C ARG A 43 -0.72 8.89 9.32
N GLY A 44 -0.85 9.56 10.47
CA GLY A 44 -1.10 11.00 10.57
C GLY A 44 -2.31 11.49 9.77
N GLN A 45 -2.16 12.65 9.11
CA GLN A 45 -3.23 13.33 8.37
C GLN A 45 -3.91 12.48 7.28
N LEU A 46 -3.18 11.50 6.71
CA LEU A 46 -3.74 10.60 5.70
C LEU A 46 -4.74 9.58 6.28
N LYS A 47 -4.93 9.51 7.60
CA LYS A 47 -6.05 8.76 8.20
C LYS A 47 -7.42 9.36 7.84
N ASN A 48 -7.48 10.65 7.48
CA ASN A 48 -8.71 11.26 6.97
C ASN A 48 -9.12 10.59 5.65
N ALA A 49 -10.39 10.19 5.54
CA ALA A 49 -10.90 9.47 4.38
C ALA A 49 -10.78 10.27 3.07
N ALA A 50 -11.00 11.58 3.10
CA ALA A 50 -10.93 12.42 1.90
C ALA A 50 -9.50 12.50 1.35
N THR A 51 -8.54 12.85 2.21
CA THR A 51 -7.12 12.95 1.83
C THR A 51 -6.54 11.58 1.45
N ARG A 52 -6.99 10.49 2.10
CA ARG A 52 -6.62 9.13 1.71
C ARG A 52 -7.14 8.79 0.31
N ALA A 53 -8.39 9.11 0.01
CA ALA A 53 -8.99 8.81 -1.29
C ALA A 53 -8.27 9.53 -2.42
N GLU A 54 -7.92 10.81 -2.22
CA GLU A 54 -7.11 11.58 -3.17
C GLU A 54 -5.74 10.94 -3.39
N ALA A 55 -5.02 10.59 -2.32
CA ALA A 55 -3.72 9.94 -2.41
C ALA A 55 -3.79 8.58 -3.13
N MET A 56 -4.78 7.75 -2.81
CA MET A 56 -4.98 6.45 -3.48
C MET A 56 -5.31 6.64 -4.97
N SER A 57 -6.15 7.61 -5.31
CA SER A 57 -6.43 7.96 -6.72
C SER A 57 -5.15 8.33 -7.48
N LEU A 58 -4.28 9.15 -6.88
CA LEU A 58 -3.00 9.52 -7.49
C LEU A 58 -2.03 8.34 -7.64
N ILE A 59 -2.02 7.40 -6.68
CA ILE A 59 -1.17 6.20 -6.74
C ILE A 59 -1.63 5.25 -7.86
N PHE A 60 -2.95 5.08 -8.04
CA PHE A 60 -3.49 4.14 -9.04
C PHE A 60 -3.77 4.76 -10.41
N SER A 61 -3.80 6.08 -10.55
CA SER A 61 -4.08 6.77 -11.83
C SER A 61 -2.93 6.73 -12.84
N LYS A 62 -1.73 6.29 -12.46
CA LYS A 62 -0.54 6.21 -13.33
C LYS A 62 -0.24 4.81 -13.89
N GLN A 63 -1.15 3.86 -13.79
CA GLN A 63 -0.99 2.50 -14.35
C GLN A 63 -1.66 2.33 -15.71
#